data_AF-A0ABC9GBI6-F1
#
_entry.id   AF-A0ABC9GBI6-F1
#
_cell.length_a   1.000
_cell.length_b   1.000
_cell.length_c   1.000
_cell.angle_alpha   90.00
_cell.angle_beta   90.00
_cell.angle_gamma   90.00
#
_symmetry.space_group_name_H-M   'P 1'
#
loop_
_entity.id
_entity.type
_entity.pdbx_description
1 polymer ?
#
loop_
_entity_poly.entity_id
_entity_poly.type
_entity_poly.pdbx_seq_one_letter_code
_entity_poly.pdbx_strand_id
1 'polypeptide(L)'
;MAPPRLPPEMIHDVAEEILIRVPPDEPADLVRASLVCKLWLRIASYPAFLRRYRAFHRGAPLIGFFYNNAKEKEPAPRFVSTTAASPLPPAYDDPCDEWVHDCRHGRVLLENNSRNFVVWDPITGNREELPATYMLRICYTAMVLCAVAGCDHRDCRGGPFHVFYVCIDQTANHSTRARVYSSEARAWSTTVTSHIDRVFYLSMVRAALIGDGIYCVIEPGVVILKYDLVKHCFSFIETPTFFRKRPVLMQNEDGSLGLASVRDSRLHLWSRMVNQEGIAEWVQWRVIELEKILPVDKPLIKAKVIGFAEGVDVLFMSTDVGVFMYELKSRRVRKISGPRKYYSVLPLHIVIARGNINRYYMSTIKLCLLQLVLSC
;
A
#
# COMPACT_ATOMS: atom_id res chain seq x y z
N MET A 1 -27.23 46.64 9.86
CA MET A 1 -25.84 46.29 10.18
C MET A 1 -25.49 45.00 9.47
N ALA A 2 -24.47 44.99 8.62
CA ALA A 2 -23.92 43.74 8.12
C ALA A 2 -23.29 42.97 9.30
N PRO A 3 -23.46 41.65 9.41
CA PRO A 3 -22.86 40.88 10.50
C PRO A 3 -21.33 41.02 10.46
N PRO A 4 -20.66 41.04 11.61
CA PRO A 4 -19.20 41.17 11.66
C PRO A 4 -18.57 40.00 10.89
N ARG A 5 -17.69 40.33 9.94
CA ARG A 5 -16.92 39.32 9.20
C ARG A 5 -15.93 38.67 10.17
N LEU A 6 -15.99 37.35 10.29
CA LEU A 6 -15.04 36.56 11.08
C LEU A 6 -13.62 36.77 10.54
N PRO A 7 -12.59 36.88 11.40
CA PRO A 7 -11.21 36.99 10.97
C PRO A 7 -10.79 35.82 10.07
N PRO A 8 -9.96 36.03 9.03
CA PRO A 8 -9.54 34.98 8.10
C PRO A 8 -8.86 33.76 8.77
N GLU A 9 -8.09 33.98 9.83
CA GLU A 9 -7.45 32.93 10.62
C GLU A 9 -8.48 32.06 11.35
N MET A 10 -9.49 32.68 11.95
CA MET A 10 -10.55 31.96 12.65
C MET A 10 -11.41 31.11 11.72
N ILE A 11 -11.60 31.53 10.46
CA ILE A 11 -12.29 30.73 9.42
C ILE A 11 -11.43 29.53 9.00
N HIS A 12 -10.10 29.70 8.95
CA HIS A 12 -9.18 28.62 8.64
C HIS A 12 -9.21 27.54 9.73
N ASP A 13 -9.14 27.94 11.00
CA ASP A 13 -9.15 27.01 12.15
C ASP A 13 -10.45 26.23 12.25
N VAL A 14 -11.60 26.90 12.09
CA VAL A 14 -12.91 26.22 12.11
C VAL A 14 -13.05 25.25 10.94
N ALA A 15 -12.62 25.63 9.73
CA ALA A 15 -12.67 24.72 8.59
C ALA A 15 -11.77 23.49 8.78
N GLU A 16 -10.58 23.67 9.37
CA GLU A 16 -9.68 22.57 9.71
C GLU A 16 -10.29 21.63 10.75
N GLU A 17 -10.90 22.18 11.80
CA GLU A 17 -11.59 21.43 12.85
C GLU A 17 -12.85 20.69 12.35
N ILE A 18 -13.55 21.22 11.35
CA ILE A 18 -14.65 20.49 10.70
C ILE A 18 -14.09 19.34 9.86
N LEU A 19 -13.09 19.62 9.02
CA LEU A 19 -12.47 18.62 8.14
C LEU A 19 -11.83 17.48 8.94
N ILE A 20 -11.21 17.76 10.09
CA ILE A 20 -10.58 16.73 10.92
C ILE A 20 -11.58 15.74 11.53
N ARG A 21 -12.82 16.18 11.75
CA ARG A 21 -13.89 15.34 12.34
C ARG A 21 -14.61 14.46 11.32
N VAL A 22 -14.39 14.68 10.01
CA VAL A 22 -14.95 13.82 8.97
C VAL A 22 -14.43 12.39 9.17
N PRO A 23 -15.31 11.38 9.36
CA PRO A 23 -14.89 10.01 9.66
C PRO A 23 -14.01 9.40 8.56
N PRO A 24 -13.02 8.56 8.92
CA PRO A 24 -12.11 7.94 7.97
C PRO A 24 -12.73 6.73 7.25
N ASP A 25 -13.89 6.26 7.70
CA ASP A 25 -14.61 5.10 7.15
C ASP A 25 -15.13 5.36 5.73
N GLU A 26 -15.39 6.63 5.40
CA GLU A 26 -15.78 7.11 4.07
C GLU A 26 -14.85 8.25 3.60
N PRO A 27 -13.65 7.93 3.06
CA PRO A 27 -12.71 8.94 2.57
C PRO A 27 -13.28 9.88 1.51
N ALA A 28 -14.33 9.44 0.80
CA ALA A 28 -15.07 10.25 -0.16
C ALA A 28 -15.71 11.49 0.49
N ASP A 29 -16.08 11.45 1.77
CA ASP A 29 -16.61 12.62 2.48
C ASP A 29 -15.57 13.71 2.66
N LEU A 30 -14.33 13.33 2.99
CA LEU A 30 -13.25 14.29 3.12
C LEU A 30 -12.92 14.92 1.77
N VAL A 31 -12.93 14.11 0.70
CA VAL A 31 -12.79 14.62 -0.68
C VAL A 31 -13.94 15.56 -1.04
N ARG A 32 -15.20 15.19 -0.80
CA ARG A 32 -16.38 16.03 -1.05
C ARG A 32 -16.32 17.35 -0.27
N ALA A 33 -15.96 17.29 1.02
CA ALA A 33 -15.77 18.47 1.86
C ALA A 33 -14.68 19.38 1.31
N SER A 34 -13.55 18.82 0.87
CA SER A 34 -12.46 19.60 0.27
C SER A 34 -12.90 20.39 -0.97
N LEU A 35 -13.96 19.95 -1.65
CA LEU A 35 -14.46 20.57 -2.88
C LEU A 35 -15.48 21.69 -2.66
N VAL A 36 -15.87 21.95 -1.41
CA VAL A 36 -16.79 23.05 -1.06
C VAL A 36 -16.21 24.41 -1.45
N CYS A 37 -14.91 24.63 -1.21
CA CYS A 37 -14.23 25.86 -1.64
C CYS A 37 -12.70 25.70 -1.72
N LYS A 38 -12.03 26.67 -2.34
CA LYS A 38 -10.55 26.69 -2.47
C LYS A 38 -9.82 26.64 -1.11
N LEU A 39 -10.41 27.24 -0.07
CA LEU A 39 -9.83 27.22 1.28
C LEU A 39 -9.84 25.80 1.86
N TRP A 40 -10.99 25.11 1.78
CA TRP A 40 -11.12 23.73 2.28
C TRP A 40 -10.25 22.77 1.49
N LEU A 41 -10.17 22.94 0.16
CA LEU A 41 -9.23 22.19 -0.67
C LEU A 41 -7.78 22.43 -0.23
N ARG A 42 -7.43 23.69 0.05
CA ARG A 42 -6.09 24.08 0.51
C ARG A 42 -5.76 23.44 1.85
N ILE A 43 -6.69 23.42 2.81
CA ILE A 43 -6.51 22.80 4.13
C ILE A 43 -6.38 21.29 3.96
N ALA A 44 -7.35 20.65 3.29
CA ALA A 44 -7.40 19.21 3.09
C ALA A 44 -6.18 18.65 2.34
N SER A 45 -5.60 19.45 1.43
CA SER A 45 -4.37 19.10 0.69
C SER A 45 -3.09 19.42 1.45
N TYR A 46 -3.16 20.08 2.60
CA TYR A 46 -1.97 20.52 3.31
C TYR A 46 -1.33 19.35 4.08
N PRO A 47 -0.02 19.10 3.95
CA PRO A 47 0.60 17.95 4.60
C PRO A 47 0.43 17.93 6.13
N ALA A 48 0.43 19.11 6.77
CA ALA A 48 0.20 19.20 8.21
C ALA A 48 -1.22 18.76 8.60
N PHE A 49 -2.23 19.11 7.80
CA PHE A 49 -3.60 18.66 8.03
C PHE A 49 -3.71 17.15 7.85
N LEU A 50 -3.17 16.57 6.78
CA LEU A 50 -3.24 15.11 6.55
C LEU A 50 -2.54 14.34 7.68
N ARG A 51 -1.42 14.86 8.22
CA ARG A 51 -0.79 14.30 9.43
C ARG A 51 -1.69 14.40 10.65
N ARG A 52 -2.30 15.56 10.90
CA ARG A 52 -3.26 15.76 12.01
C ARG A 52 -4.47 14.84 11.89
N TYR A 53 -5.08 14.78 10.71
CA TYR A 53 -6.22 13.92 10.39
C TYR A 53 -5.91 12.44 10.69
N ARG A 54 -4.76 11.95 10.20
CA ARG A 54 -4.31 10.57 10.47
C ARG A 54 -4.02 10.32 11.95
N ALA A 55 -3.43 11.29 12.65
CA ALA A 55 -3.17 11.17 14.08
C ALA A 55 -4.47 11.13 14.89
N PHE A 56 -5.42 12.00 14.54
CA PHE A 56 -6.74 12.08 15.16
C PHE A 56 -7.53 10.77 14.99
N HIS A 57 -7.54 10.22 13.77
CA HIS A 57 -8.24 8.98 13.44
C HIS A 57 -7.42 7.71 13.64
N ARG A 58 -6.15 7.84 14.04
CA ARG A 58 -5.17 6.75 14.20
C ARG A 58 -5.02 5.87 12.95
N GLY A 59 -5.11 6.47 11.75
CA GLY A 59 -4.94 5.78 10.47
C GLY A 59 -5.17 6.69 9.25
N ALA A 60 -4.63 6.30 8.09
CA ALA A 60 -4.88 6.94 6.80
C ALA A 60 -6.02 6.23 6.03
N PRO A 61 -7.15 6.90 5.74
CA PRO A 61 -8.26 6.29 5.02
C PRO A 61 -7.80 5.54 3.78
N LEU A 62 -8.20 4.27 3.65
CA LEU A 62 -7.93 3.47 2.46
C LEU A 62 -8.98 3.86 1.40
N ILE A 63 -8.49 4.31 0.24
CA ILE A 63 -9.36 4.65 -0.89
C ILE A 63 -9.74 3.38 -1.67
N GLY A 64 -8.82 2.43 -1.72
CA GLY A 64 -8.98 1.20 -2.45
C GLY A 64 -7.66 0.45 -2.56
N PHE A 65 -7.59 -0.46 -3.52
CA PHE A 65 -6.38 -1.22 -3.79
C PHE A 65 -6.30 -1.59 -5.27
N PHE A 66 -5.07 -1.65 -5.78
CA PHE A 66 -4.78 -2.25 -7.07
C PHE A 66 -4.57 -3.75 -6.91
N TYR A 67 -4.89 -4.50 -7.96
CA TYR A 67 -4.54 -5.91 -8.07
C TYR A 67 -4.24 -6.27 -9.53
N ASN A 68 -3.35 -7.24 -9.72
CA ASN A 68 -3.10 -7.81 -11.04
C ASN A 68 -3.94 -9.06 -11.23
N ASN A 69 -4.54 -9.17 -12.42
CA ASN A 69 -5.24 -10.37 -12.85
C ASN A 69 -4.72 -10.84 -14.20
N ALA A 70 -4.05 -11.98 -14.20
CA ALA A 70 -3.46 -12.55 -15.41
C ALA A 70 -4.43 -13.41 -16.23
N LYS A 71 -5.69 -13.63 -15.79
CA LYS A 71 -6.54 -14.72 -16.31
C LYS A 71 -8.03 -14.40 -16.55
N GLU A 72 -8.49 -13.16 -16.39
CA GLU A 72 -9.88 -12.82 -16.71
C GLU A 72 -10.04 -12.43 -18.19
N LYS A 73 -11.11 -12.93 -18.83
CA LYS A 73 -11.43 -12.66 -20.24
C LYS A 73 -12.08 -11.28 -20.46
N GLU A 74 -12.50 -10.62 -19.38
CA GLU A 74 -13.17 -9.33 -19.43
C GLU A 74 -12.27 -8.24 -18.82
N PRO A 75 -12.23 -7.04 -19.40
CA PRO A 75 -11.50 -5.89 -18.87
C PRO A 75 -12.19 -5.40 -17.59
N ALA A 76 -11.83 -5.98 -16.45
CA ALA A 76 -12.24 -5.48 -15.15
C ALA A 76 -11.24 -4.42 -14.67
N PRO A 77 -11.71 -3.28 -14.13
CA PRO A 77 -10.82 -2.25 -13.62
C PRO A 77 -9.91 -2.83 -12.54
N ARG A 78 -8.60 -2.69 -12.71
CA ARG A 78 -7.57 -3.18 -11.77
C ARG A 78 -7.61 -2.50 -10.39
N PHE A 79 -8.41 -1.44 -10.24
CA PHE A 79 -8.62 -0.74 -8.99
C PHE A 79 -9.98 -1.07 -8.39
N VAL A 80 -9.98 -1.56 -7.14
CA VAL A 80 -11.20 -1.74 -6.36
C VAL A 80 -11.28 -0.63 -5.33
N SER A 81 -12.28 0.24 -5.46
CA SER A 81 -12.54 1.26 -4.45
C SER A 81 -13.14 0.62 -3.20
N THR A 82 -12.67 1.07 -2.04
CA THR A 82 -13.28 0.77 -0.74
C THR A 82 -14.33 1.81 -0.34
N THR A 83 -14.70 2.69 -1.28
CA THR A 83 -15.67 3.78 -1.08
C THR A 83 -16.78 3.72 -2.12
N ALA A 84 -17.94 4.32 -1.81
CA ALA A 84 -19.08 4.37 -2.71
C ALA A 84 -18.82 5.16 -4.01
N ALA A 85 -17.85 6.09 -4.00
CA ALA A 85 -17.44 6.87 -5.16
C ALA A 85 -15.91 6.85 -5.29
N SER A 86 -15.40 6.25 -6.38
CA SER A 86 -13.95 6.22 -6.65
C SER A 86 -13.41 7.65 -6.77
N PRO A 87 -12.36 8.03 -6.02
CA PRO A 87 -11.71 9.33 -6.17
C PRO A 87 -10.67 9.34 -7.30
N LEU A 88 -10.46 8.21 -7.98
CA LEU A 88 -9.61 8.15 -9.17
C LEU A 88 -10.37 8.66 -10.40
N PRO A 89 -9.71 9.41 -11.31
CA PRO A 89 -10.35 9.87 -12.54
C PRO A 89 -10.93 8.69 -13.34
N PRO A 90 -12.11 8.83 -13.97
CA PRO A 90 -12.62 7.86 -14.93
C PRO A 90 -11.72 7.67 -16.16
N ALA A 91 -10.74 8.55 -16.36
CA ALA A 91 -9.83 8.58 -17.51
C ALA A 91 -8.65 7.60 -17.40
N TYR A 92 -8.86 6.44 -16.79
CA TYR A 92 -8.06 5.28 -17.11
C TYR A 92 -8.91 4.44 -18.07
N ASP A 93 -8.81 4.74 -19.36
CA ASP A 93 -8.98 3.72 -20.38
C ASP A 93 -7.94 2.66 -20.03
N ASP A 94 -8.33 1.67 -19.22
CA ASP A 94 -7.45 0.63 -18.69
C ASP A 94 -6.74 -0.05 -19.86
N PRO A 95 -5.46 0.27 -20.15
CA PRO A 95 -4.69 -0.54 -21.04
C PRO A 95 -4.48 -1.81 -20.22
N CYS A 96 -5.28 -2.83 -20.51
CA CYS A 96 -5.31 -4.14 -19.85
C CYS A 96 -3.95 -4.86 -19.76
N ASP A 97 -2.88 -4.22 -20.22
CA ASP A 97 -1.57 -4.80 -20.42
C ASP A 97 -0.50 -4.30 -19.41
N GLU A 98 -0.75 -3.26 -18.59
CA GLU A 98 0.30 -2.72 -17.68
C GLU A 98 0.30 -3.32 -16.25
N TRP A 99 1.34 -4.06 -15.86
CA TRP A 99 1.41 -4.76 -14.57
C TRP A 99 1.74 -3.83 -13.40
N VAL A 100 0.98 -3.89 -12.30
CA VAL A 100 1.23 -3.07 -11.10
C VAL A 100 2.20 -3.78 -10.16
N HIS A 101 3.38 -3.21 -9.91
CA HIS A 101 4.39 -3.80 -9.01
C HIS A 101 4.25 -3.31 -7.57
N ASP A 102 3.95 -2.04 -7.38
CA ASP A 102 3.82 -1.45 -6.04
C ASP A 102 2.92 -0.21 -6.02
N CYS A 103 2.42 0.13 -4.83
CA CYS A 103 1.66 1.34 -4.56
C CYS A 103 2.08 1.90 -3.19
N ARG A 104 2.87 2.96 -3.17
CA ARG A 104 3.40 3.59 -1.94
C ARG A 104 3.47 5.11 -2.07
N HIS A 105 3.26 5.81 -0.96
CA HIS A 105 3.44 7.27 -0.88
C HIS A 105 2.66 8.07 -1.94
N GLY A 106 1.48 7.57 -2.34
CA GLY A 106 0.66 8.19 -3.38
C GLY A 106 1.18 7.98 -4.81
N ARG A 107 2.09 7.02 -5.01
CA ARG A 107 2.65 6.63 -6.31
C ARG A 107 2.34 5.17 -6.60
N VAL A 108 2.09 4.89 -7.86
CA VAL A 108 1.88 3.54 -8.38
C VAL A 108 3.04 3.21 -9.32
N LEU A 109 3.71 2.09 -9.08
CA LEU A 109 4.76 1.57 -9.95
C LEU A 109 4.14 0.56 -10.92
N LEU A 110 4.20 0.87 -12.20
CA LEU A 110 3.68 0.07 -13.30
C LEU A 110 4.83 -0.50 -14.13
N GLU A 111 4.57 -1.57 -14.86
CA GLU A 111 5.39 -2.04 -15.97
C GLU A 111 4.55 -2.01 -17.25
N ASN A 112 5.02 -1.29 -18.26
CA ASN A 112 4.32 -1.14 -19.54
C ASN A 112 4.61 -2.32 -20.50
N ASN A 113 4.02 -2.29 -21.70
CA ASN A 113 4.18 -3.34 -22.72
C ASN A 113 5.60 -3.49 -23.24
N SER A 114 6.36 -2.38 -23.27
CA SER A 114 7.80 -2.37 -23.56
C SER A 114 8.65 -2.88 -22.40
N ARG A 115 7.99 -3.32 -21.32
CA ARG A 115 8.56 -3.74 -20.05
C ARG A 115 9.25 -2.58 -19.30
N ASN A 116 9.12 -1.32 -19.68
CA ASN A 116 9.71 -0.25 -18.89
C ASN A 116 8.89 0.01 -17.63
N PHE A 117 9.59 0.33 -16.53
CA PHE A 117 8.91 0.74 -15.32
C PHE A 117 8.39 2.17 -15.48
N VAL A 118 7.19 2.42 -15.00
CA VAL A 118 6.55 3.73 -15.03
C VAL A 118 6.08 4.08 -13.62
N VAL A 119 6.50 5.23 -13.10
CA VAL A 119 5.97 5.78 -11.86
C VAL A 119 4.81 6.71 -12.20
N TRP A 120 3.63 6.36 -11.71
CA TRP A 120 2.38 7.08 -11.96
C TRP A 120 1.88 7.73 -10.67
N ASP A 121 1.51 9.01 -10.74
CA ASP A 121 0.70 9.70 -9.73
C ASP A 121 -0.77 9.65 -10.17
N PRO A 122 -1.60 8.81 -9.52
CA PRO A 122 -2.98 8.59 -9.93
C PRO A 122 -3.91 9.80 -9.71
N ILE A 123 -3.47 10.81 -8.96
CA ILE A 123 -4.27 11.99 -8.66
C ILE A 123 -3.93 13.15 -9.60
N THR A 124 -2.65 13.33 -9.98
CA THR A 124 -2.28 14.33 -11.01
C THR A 124 -2.37 13.79 -12.43
N GLY A 125 -2.31 12.47 -12.60
CA GLY A 125 -2.16 11.83 -13.92
C GLY A 125 -0.72 11.83 -14.44
N ASN A 126 0.24 12.41 -13.70
CA ASN A 126 1.63 12.47 -14.13
C ASN A 126 2.24 11.07 -14.19
N ARG A 127 2.98 10.80 -15.28
CA ARG A 127 3.69 9.54 -15.51
C ARG A 127 5.15 9.84 -15.82
N GLU A 128 6.06 9.12 -15.18
CA GLU A 128 7.48 9.14 -15.47
C GLU A 128 7.94 7.74 -15.86
N GLU A 129 8.35 7.57 -17.11
CA GLU A 129 8.94 6.33 -17.59
C GLU A 129 10.43 6.30 -17.24
N LEU A 130 10.86 5.16 -16.70
CA LEU A 130 12.21 4.93 -16.21
C LEU A 130 13.10 4.40 -17.34
N PRO A 131 14.40 4.75 -17.36
CA PRO A 131 15.34 4.17 -18.30
C PRO A 131 15.32 2.64 -18.22
N ALA A 132 15.37 1.98 -19.38
CA ALA A 132 15.30 0.53 -19.48
C ALA A 132 16.36 -0.15 -18.60
N THR A 133 15.93 -1.15 -17.83
CA THR A 133 16.84 -2.03 -17.11
C THR A 133 17.25 -3.17 -18.05
N TYR A 134 18.52 -3.24 -18.44
CA TYR A 134 19.07 -4.34 -19.25
C TYR A 134 19.21 -5.66 -18.45
N MET A 135 18.43 -5.85 -17.38
CA MET A 135 18.51 -7.03 -16.51
C MET A 135 17.50 -8.11 -16.92
N LEU A 136 17.79 -9.36 -16.57
CA LEU A 136 16.93 -10.51 -16.82
C LEU A 136 15.61 -10.37 -16.03
N ARG A 137 14.48 -10.39 -16.75
CA ARG A 137 13.13 -10.12 -16.22
C ARG A 137 12.33 -11.39 -15.89
N ILE A 138 13.00 -12.52 -15.72
CA ILE A 138 12.31 -13.81 -15.51
C ILE A 138 11.80 -13.91 -14.07
N CYS A 139 12.56 -13.41 -13.10
CA CYS A 139 12.20 -13.47 -11.69
C CYS A 139 12.66 -12.21 -10.94
N TYR A 140 11.74 -11.28 -10.70
CA TYR A 140 12.07 -9.99 -10.10
C TYR A 140 10.89 -9.39 -9.33
N THR A 141 11.19 -8.42 -8.47
CA THR A 141 10.20 -7.52 -7.86
C THR A 141 10.76 -6.10 -7.85
N ALA A 142 9.87 -5.12 -7.85
CA ALA A 142 10.23 -3.71 -7.82
C ALA A 142 9.28 -2.95 -6.90
N MET A 143 9.78 -1.85 -6.32
CA MET A 143 9.00 -1.03 -5.41
C MET A 143 9.39 0.44 -5.49
N VAL A 144 8.43 1.32 -5.22
CA VAL A 144 8.65 2.76 -5.21
C VAL A 144 8.86 3.25 -3.78
N LEU A 145 9.91 4.04 -3.60
CA LEU A 145 10.35 4.55 -2.31
C LEU A 145 10.36 6.07 -2.35
N CYS A 146 10.10 6.66 -1.19
CA CYS A 146 10.32 8.08 -1.00
C CYS A 146 11.82 8.38 -0.89
N ALA A 147 12.31 9.45 -1.52
CA ALA A 147 13.72 9.84 -1.43
C ALA A 147 13.97 11.02 -0.46
N VAL A 148 12.91 11.61 0.09
CA VAL A 148 13.03 12.78 0.96
C VAL A 148 13.67 12.38 2.29
N ALA A 149 14.84 12.96 2.60
CA ALA A 149 15.57 12.70 3.84
C ALA A 149 14.75 13.13 5.07
N GLY A 150 14.75 12.29 6.11
CA GLY A 150 14.01 12.55 7.35
C GLY A 150 12.48 12.56 7.17
N CYS A 151 11.99 12.03 6.04
CA CYS A 151 10.56 11.97 5.80
C CYS A 151 9.90 10.92 6.69
N ASP A 152 8.77 11.29 7.31
CA ASP A 152 7.95 10.35 8.09
C ASP A 152 7.20 9.34 7.21
N HIS A 153 7.35 9.42 5.87
CA HIS A 153 6.70 8.60 4.85
C HIS A 153 5.17 8.56 4.93
N ARG A 154 4.57 9.43 5.76
CA ARG A 154 3.12 9.51 5.89
C ARG A 154 2.55 10.30 4.72
N ASP A 155 3.25 11.34 4.24
CA ASP A 155 2.72 12.22 3.19
C ASP A 155 3.76 12.78 2.22
N CYS A 156 4.60 11.92 1.65
CA CYS A 156 5.75 12.38 0.87
C CYS A 156 5.51 12.49 -0.65
N ARG A 157 4.28 12.86 -1.01
CA ARG A 157 3.86 12.95 -2.41
C ARG A 157 4.63 14.05 -3.15
N GLY A 158 4.89 13.80 -4.43
CA GLY A 158 5.40 14.81 -5.37
C GLY A 158 6.88 15.18 -5.19
N GLY A 159 7.49 14.84 -4.05
CA GLY A 159 8.94 14.96 -3.83
C GLY A 159 9.73 13.90 -4.60
N PRO A 160 11.07 13.93 -4.59
CA PRO A 160 11.88 12.92 -5.24
C PRO A 160 11.56 11.50 -4.73
N PHE A 161 11.73 10.52 -5.61
CA PHE A 161 11.57 9.10 -5.32
C PHE A 161 12.76 8.27 -5.79
N HIS A 162 12.84 7.08 -5.20
CA HIS A 162 13.64 5.98 -5.72
C HIS A 162 12.76 4.84 -6.22
N VAL A 163 13.28 4.04 -7.14
CA VAL A 163 12.70 2.74 -7.47
C VAL A 163 13.73 1.66 -7.19
N PHE A 164 13.42 0.81 -6.22
CA PHE A 164 14.23 -0.37 -5.93
C PHE A 164 13.78 -1.51 -6.84
N TYR A 165 14.75 -2.17 -7.45
CA TYR A 165 14.55 -3.34 -8.28
C TYR A 165 15.47 -4.45 -7.77
N VAL A 166 14.93 -5.66 -7.59
CA VAL A 166 15.71 -6.85 -7.30
C VAL A 166 15.28 -8.00 -8.19
N CYS A 167 16.25 -8.74 -8.72
CA CYS A 167 16.02 -9.95 -9.49
C CYS A 167 16.91 -11.09 -9.03
N ILE A 168 16.47 -12.31 -9.34
CA ILE A 168 17.26 -13.53 -9.20
C ILE A 168 17.61 -14.00 -10.62
N ASP A 169 18.90 -13.95 -10.94
CA ASP A 169 19.45 -14.53 -12.16
C ASP A 169 19.58 -16.04 -11.98
N GLN A 170 18.95 -16.80 -12.88
CA GLN A 170 18.88 -18.26 -12.84
C GLN A 170 19.91 -18.95 -13.75
N THR A 171 20.79 -18.19 -14.39
CA THR A 171 21.94 -18.75 -15.13
C THR A 171 22.92 -19.45 -14.17
N ALA A 172 23.97 -20.07 -14.72
CA ALA A 172 24.85 -21.07 -14.07
C ALA A 172 25.41 -20.70 -12.67
N ASN A 173 25.36 -19.43 -12.24
CA ASN A 173 25.89 -18.95 -10.97
C ASN A 173 24.86 -18.33 -10.00
N HIS A 174 23.56 -18.61 -10.19
CA HIS A 174 22.44 -18.22 -9.31
C HIS A 174 22.70 -16.98 -8.45
N SER A 175 22.51 -15.78 -9.01
CA SER A 175 22.86 -14.53 -8.33
C SER A 175 21.63 -13.66 -8.09
N THR A 176 21.52 -13.08 -6.89
CA THR A 176 20.59 -11.98 -6.65
C THR A 176 21.25 -10.67 -6.99
N ARG A 177 20.54 -9.84 -7.76
CA ARG A 177 21.01 -8.53 -8.19
C ARG A 177 20.00 -7.47 -7.80
N ALA A 178 20.47 -6.36 -7.25
CA ALA A 178 19.63 -5.21 -6.95
C ALA A 178 20.20 -3.92 -7.53
N ARG A 179 19.29 -3.01 -7.90
CA ARG A 179 19.60 -1.64 -8.33
C ARG A 179 18.55 -0.69 -7.78
N VAL A 180 18.95 0.55 -7.58
CA VAL A 180 18.08 1.64 -7.16
C VAL A 180 18.13 2.73 -8.22
N TYR A 181 16.99 3.08 -8.79
CA TYR A 181 16.84 4.29 -9.59
C TYR A 181 16.64 5.50 -8.69
N SER A 182 17.26 6.63 -9.00
CA SER A 182 16.96 7.93 -8.39
C SER A 182 16.33 8.86 -9.42
N SER A 183 15.17 9.42 -9.08
CA SER A 183 14.48 10.43 -9.90
C SER A 183 15.26 11.75 -10.03
N GLU A 184 16.08 12.10 -9.03
CA GLU A 184 16.92 13.31 -9.08
C GLU A 184 18.09 13.12 -10.03
N ALA A 185 18.79 11.99 -9.92
CA ALA A 185 19.90 11.66 -10.80
C ALA A 185 19.45 11.18 -12.19
N ARG A 186 18.18 10.80 -12.32
CA ARG A 186 17.59 10.14 -13.51
C ARG A 186 18.40 8.94 -13.99
N ALA A 187 18.96 8.19 -13.05
CA ALA A 187 19.88 7.11 -13.33
C ALA A 187 19.71 5.96 -12.34
N TRP A 188 20.05 4.76 -12.81
CA TRP A 188 20.17 3.58 -11.97
C TRP A 188 21.54 3.54 -11.30
N SER A 189 21.57 3.18 -10.02
CA SER A 189 22.78 2.90 -9.26
C SER A 189 23.61 1.78 -9.91
N THR A 190 24.84 1.61 -9.41
CA THR A 190 25.62 0.40 -9.64
C THR A 190 24.84 -0.83 -9.14
N THR A 191 25.09 -1.96 -9.79
CA THR A 191 24.43 -3.24 -9.44
C THR A 191 25.11 -3.86 -8.24
N VAL A 192 24.33 -4.12 -7.20
CA VAL A 192 24.77 -4.96 -6.07
C VAL A 192 24.44 -6.40 -6.43
N THR A 193 25.41 -7.30 -6.27
CA THR A 193 25.25 -8.72 -6.56
C THR A 193 25.64 -9.57 -5.36
N SER A 194 24.86 -10.60 -5.08
CA SER A 194 25.21 -11.66 -4.14
C SER A 194 24.93 -13.01 -4.78
N HIS A 195 25.84 -13.96 -4.60
CA HIS A 195 25.63 -15.33 -5.01
C HIS A 195 24.70 -16.04 -4.01
N ILE A 196 23.89 -16.96 -4.52
CA ILE A 196 23.08 -17.85 -3.69
C ILE A 196 23.31 -19.28 -4.14
N ASP A 197 23.52 -20.16 -3.17
CA ASP A 197 23.83 -21.58 -3.40
C ASP A 197 22.60 -22.43 -3.79
N ARG A 198 21.43 -21.80 -4.01
CA ARG A 198 20.15 -22.48 -4.24
C ARG A 198 19.31 -21.78 -5.29
N VAL A 199 18.55 -22.58 -6.04
CA VAL A 199 17.58 -22.11 -7.03
C VAL A 199 16.37 -21.53 -6.30
N PHE A 200 16.16 -20.23 -6.48
CA PHE A 200 15.15 -19.46 -5.80
C PHE A 200 14.35 -18.58 -6.78
N TYR A 201 13.13 -18.22 -6.39
CA TYR A 201 12.21 -17.35 -7.09
C TYR A 201 11.65 -16.31 -6.13
N LEU A 202 11.63 -15.04 -6.53
CA LEU A 202 10.92 -13.98 -5.82
C LEU A 202 9.42 -14.23 -5.89
N SER A 203 8.78 -14.23 -4.73
CA SER A 203 7.34 -14.35 -4.62
C SER A 203 6.66 -13.10 -5.19
N MET A 204 5.52 -13.28 -5.87
CA MET A 204 4.67 -12.17 -6.34
C MET A 204 3.92 -11.45 -5.20
N VAL A 205 4.27 -11.71 -3.94
CA VAL A 205 3.76 -10.97 -2.79
C VAL A 205 4.53 -9.67 -2.68
N ARG A 206 3.81 -8.58 -2.42
CA ARG A 206 4.39 -7.26 -2.17
C ARG A 206 5.53 -7.33 -1.13
N ALA A 207 6.71 -6.80 -1.49
CA ALA A 207 7.83 -6.63 -0.57
C ALA A 207 7.45 -5.67 0.57
N ALA A 208 8.06 -5.79 1.75
CA ALA A 208 7.87 -4.87 2.87
C ALA A 208 9.07 -3.92 3.03
N LEU A 209 8.79 -2.67 3.41
CA LEU A 209 9.82 -1.68 3.77
C LEU A 209 9.72 -1.41 5.27
N ILE A 210 10.79 -1.67 6.02
CA ILE A 210 10.83 -1.51 7.47
C ILE A 210 12.17 -0.90 7.87
N GLY A 211 12.12 0.35 8.36
CA GLY A 211 13.33 1.16 8.49
C GLY A 211 14.07 1.23 7.15
N ASP A 212 15.37 0.96 7.19
CA ASP A 212 16.23 0.92 5.99
C ASP A 212 16.28 -0.48 5.33
N GLY A 213 15.46 -1.43 5.78
CA GLY A 213 15.42 -2.79 5.25
C GLY A 213 14.27 -3.00 4.26
N ILE A 214 14.60 -3.56 3.10
CA ILE A 214 13.61 -4.10 2.14
C ILE A 214 13.57 -5.61 2.29
N TYR A 215 12.37 -6.15 2.47
CA TYR A 215 12.14 -7.57 2.74
C TYR A 215 11.28 -8.19 1.64
N CYS A 216 11.78 -9.25 1.01
CA CYS A 216 11.10 -9.98 -0.05
C CYS A 216 11.00 -11.47 0.30
N VAL A 217 9.85 -12.08 0.05
CA VAL A 217 9.68 -13.53 0.23
C VAL A 217 10.24 -14.26 -1.00
N ILE A 218 11.02 -15.32 -0.75
CA ILE A 218 11.62 -16.18 -1.78
C ILE A 218 11.10 -17.63 -1.66
N GLU A 219 10.89 -18.27 -2.81
CA GLU A 219 10.42 -19.66 -2.98
C GLU A 219 11.44 -20.51 -3.78
N PRO A 220 11.44 -21.86 -3.72
CA PRO A 220 10.70 -22.71 -2.79
C PRO A 220 11.38 -22.72 -1.40
N GLY A 221 10.59 -22.93 -0.34
CA GLY A 221 11.11 -23.04 1.04
C GLY A 221 10.99 -21.80 1.92
N VAL A 222 10.25 -20.78 1.46
CA VAL A 222 9.87 -19.54 2.15
C VAL A 222 11.02 -18.98 3.02
N VAL A 223 12.06 -18.45 2.37
CA VAL A 223 13.09 -17.64 3.04
C VAL A 223 12.77 -16.17 2.77
N ILE A 224 13.17 -15.27 3.66
CA ILE A 224 13.03 -13.83 3.46
C ILE A 224 14.39 -13.27 3.07
N LEU A 225 14.47 -12.69 1.88
CA LEU A 225 15.60 -11.86 1.47
C LEU A 225 15.44 -10.48 2.09
N LYS A 226 16.45 -10.04 2.82
CA LYS A 226 16.59 -8.65 3.26
C LYS A 226 17.68 -7.97 2.42
N TYR A 227 17.34 -6.82 1.85
CA TYR A 227 18.30 -5.86 1.31
C TYR A 227 18.40 -4.66 2.25
N ASP A 228 19.61 -4.30 2.63
CA ASP A 228 19.89 -3.13 3.48
C ASP A 228 20.20 -1.91 2.60
N LEU A 229 19.35 -0.87 2.67
CA LEU A 229 19.47 0.32 1.84
C LEU A 229 20.70 1.17 2.18
N VAL A 230 21.22 1.09 3.41
CA VAL A 230 22.38 1.87 3.86
C VAL A 230 23.67 1.11 3.55
N LYS A 231 23.71 -0.18 3.90
CA LYS A 231 24.91 -1.02 3.72
C LYS A 231 25.04 -1.57 2.31
N HIS A 232 23.99 -1.47 1.49
CA HIS A 232 23.91 -2.02 0.14
C HIS A 232 24.29 -3.51 0.07
N CYS A 233 23.78 -4.32 1.00
CA CYS A 233 24.08 -5.75 1.08
C CYS A 233 22.82 -6.59 1.28
N PHE A 234 22.95 -7.88 0.94
CA PHE A 234 21.90 -8.87 1.11
C PHE A 234 22.13 -9.71 2.36
N SER A 235 21.03 -10.14 2.97
CA SER A 235 21.02 -11.14 4.02
C SER A 235 19.75 -11.98 3.93
N PHE A 236 19.74 -13.14 4.56
CA PHE A 236 18.63 -14.07 4.52
C PHE A 236 18.09 -14.31 5.91
N ILE A 237 16.77 -14.38 6.03
CA ILE A 237 16.06 -14.64 7.28
C ILE A 237 15.18 -15.85 7.05
N GLU A 238 15.39 -16.90 7.85
CA GLU A 238 14.51 -18.07 7.84
C GLU A 238 13.13 -17.70 8.36
N THR A 239 12.07 -18.25 7.77
CA THR A 239 10.72 -18.10 8.31
C THR A 239 10.47 -18.96 9.54
N PRO A 240 9.50 -18.60 10.40
CA PRO A 240 9.20 -19.36 11.63
C PRO A 240 8.74 -20.79 11.37
N THR A 241 8.16 -21.07 10.20
CA THR A 241 7.66 -22.40 9.85
C THR A 241 7.49 -22.52 8.35
N PHE A 242 7.32 -23.75 7.85
CA PHE A 242 6.98 -23.98 6.46
C PHE A 242 5.54 -23.55 6.18
N PHE A 243 5.37 -22.60 5.26
CA PHE A 243 4.05 -22.16 4.83
C PHE A 243 3.67 -22.78 3.49
N ARG A 244 2.55 -23.53 3.47
CA ARG A 244 1.96 -24.04 2.20
C ARG A 244 1.45 -22.91 1.30
N LYS A 245 1.04 -21.78 1.90
CA LYS A 245 0.56 -20.58 1.20
C LYS A 245 1.56 -19.45 1.43
N ARG A 246 1.71 -18.55 0.46
CA ARG A 246 2.63 -17.41 0.53
C ARG A 246 2.28 -16.53 1.74
N PRO A 247 3.20 -16.30 2.69
CA PRO A 247 2.96 -15.35 3.76
C PRO A 247 3.05 -13.92 3.22
N VAL A 248 2.43 -12.99 3.94
CA VAL A 248 2.56 -11.55 3.72
C VAL A 248 3.46 -10.97 4.80
N LEU A 249 4.47 -10.21 4.38
CA LEU A 249 5.31 -9.45 5.28
C LEU A 249 4.60 -8.15 5.66
N MET A 250 4.74 -7.75 6.92
CA MET A 250 4.09 -6.55 7.46
C MET A 250 5.02 -5.84 8.43
N GLN A 251 4.83 -4.54 8.59
CA GLN A 251 5.45 -3.79 9.68
C GLN A 251 4.54 -3.87 10.91
N ASN A 252 5.09 -4.27 12.04
CA ASN A 252 4.38 -4.24 13.32
C ASN A 252 4.40 -2.83 13.92
N GLU A 253 3.54 -2.58 14.91
CA GLU A 253 3.42 -1.26 15.57
C GLU A 253 4.71 -0.79 16.24
N ASP A 254 5.51 -1.74 16.74
CA ASP A 254 6.83 -1.51 17.33
C ASP A 254 7.94 -1.28 16.28
N GLY A 255 7.59 -1.28 14.99
CA GLY A 255 8.52 -1.17 13.88
C GLY A 255 9.26 -2.46 13.55
N SER A 256 8.95 -3.58 14.21
CA SER A 256 9.57 -4.87 13.90
C SER A 256 9.01 -5.51 12.63
N LEU A 257 9.77 -6.47 12.08
CA LEU A 257 9.32 -7.28 10.94
C LEU A 257 8.25 -8.27 11.41
N GLY A 258 7.05 -8.14 10.86
CA GLY A 258 5.94 -9.05 11.06
C GLY A 258 5.68 -9.96 9.87
N LEU A 259 5.00 -11.07 10.13
CA LEU A 259 4.60 -12.05 9.11
C LEU A 259 3.18 -12.54 9.40
N ALA A 260 2.33 -12.48 8.38
CA ALA A 260 0.95 -12.95 8.42
C ALA A 260 0.74 -14.10 7.43
N SER A 261 0.10 -15.18 7.88
CA SER A 261 -0.21 -16.32 7.03
C SER A 261 -1.50 -17.03 7.48
N VAL A 262 -2.14 -17.74 6.57
CA VAL A 262 -3.30 -18.58 6.89
C VAL A 262 -2.93 -20.05 6.77
N ARG A 263 -3.23 -20.82 7.81
CA ARG A 263 -3.08 -22.27 7.86
C ARG A 263 -4.29 -22.86 8.59
N ASP A 264 -4.89 -23.90 8.03
CA ASP A 264 -5.98 -24.66 8.66
C ASP A 264 -7.10 -23.75 9.23
N SER A 265 -7.63 -22.85 8.39
CA SER A 265 -8.65 -21.82 8.74
C SER A 265 -8.26 -20.85 9.86
N ARG A 266 -6.99 -20.77 10.23
CA ARG A 266 -6.46 -19.85 11.24
C ARG A 266 -5.48 -18.86 10.63
N LEU A 267 -5.61 -17.59 11.00
CA LEU A 267 -4.66 -16.53 10.72
C LEU A 267 -3.59 -16.53 11.82
N HIS A 268 -2.34 -16.74 11.43
CA HIS A 268 -1.17 -16.73 12.29
C HIS A 268 -0.38 -15.43 12.08
N LEU A 269 -0.10 -14.72 13.17
CA LEU A 269 0.66 -13.47 13.18
C LEU A 269 1.93 -13.66 14.00
N TRP A 270 3.05 -13.34 13.37
CA TRP A 270 4.39 -13.47 13.93
C TRP A 270 5.10 -12.11 13.98
N SER A 271 5.99 -11.95 14.95
CA SER A 271 6.89 -10.80 15.07
C SER A 271 8.32 -11.30 15.16
N ARG A 272 9.25 -10.64 14.46
CA ARG A 272 10.68 -10.89 14.58
C ARG A 272 11.23 -9.96 15.67
N MET A 273 11.48 -10.51 16.85
CA MET A 273 11.96 -9.77 18.01
C MET A 273 13.39 -10.17 18.34
N VAL A 274 14.10 -9.31 19.06
CA VAL A 274 15.43 -9.60 19.60
C VAL A 274 15.27 -9.99 21.06
N ASN A 275 15.78 -11.16 21.43
CA ASN A 275 15.71 -11.66 22.80
C ASN A 275 16.76 -10.96 23.70
N GLN A 276 16.78 -11.29 24.99
CA GLN A 276 17.70 -10.69 25.96
C GLN A 276 19.19 -10.96 25.65
N GLU A 277 19.48 -12.00 24.88
CA GLU A 277 20.82 -12.39 24.45
C GLU A 277 21.25 -11.69 23.14
N GLY A 278 20.40 -10.83 22.58
CA GLY A 278 20.68 -10.13 21.33
C GLY A 278 20.39 -10.95 20.06
N ILE A 279 19.78 -12.14 20.19
CA ILE A 279 19.46 -13.03 19.08
C ILE A 279 18.07 -12.67 18.55
N ALA A 280 17.98 -12.43 17.24
CA ALA A 280 16.70 -12.21 16.57
C ALA A 280 15.97 -13.55 16.39
N GLU A 281 14.71 -13.63 16.83
CA GLU A 281 13.87 -14.82 16.76
C GLU A 281 12.42 -14.48 16.36
N TRP A 282 11.69 -15.47 15.85
CA TRP A 282 10.28 -15.30 15.53
C TRP A 282 9.40 -15.70 16.71
N VAL A 283 8.52 -14.80 17.13
CA VAL A 283 7.54 -15.04 18.19
C VAL A 283 6.14 -14.95 17.61
N GLN A 284 5.35 -16.02 17.77
CA GLN A 284 3.94 -16.01 17.40
C GLN A 284 3.15 -15.28 18.49
N TRP A 285 2.74 -14.05 18.21
CA TRP A 285 2.05 -13.24 19.21
C TRP A 285 0.52 -13.38 19.14
N ARG A 286 -0.03 -13.89 18.02
CA ARG A 286 -1.48 -14.05 17.88
C ARG A 286 -1.90 -15.12 16.87
N VAL A 287 -2.98 -15.81 17.19
CA VAL A 287 -3.71 -16.73 16.29
C VAL A 287 -5.19 -16.38 16.33
N ILE A 288 -5.82 -16.30 15.17
CA ILE A 288 -7.24 -15.95 15.03
C ILE A 288 -7.93 -17.01 14.18
N GLU A 289 -9.01 -17.57 14.69
CA GLU A 289 -9.88 -18.45 13.92
C GLU A 289 -10.72 -17.63 12.95
N LEU A 290 -10.54 -17.87 11.65
CA LEU A 290 -11.21 -17.09 10.62
C LEU A 290 -12.74 -17.25 10.66
N GLU A 291 -13.21 -18.43 11.03
CA GLU A 291 -14.64 -18.77 11.15
C GLU A 291 -15.35 -17.97 12.25
N LYS A 292 -14.61 -17.45 13.24
CA LYS A 292 -15.16 -16.59 14.30
C LYS A 292 -15.28 -15.12 13.91
N ILE A 293 -14.55 -14.68 12.88
CA ILE A 293 -14.49 -13.27 12.49
C ILE A 293 -15.10 -12.98 11.11
N LEU A 294 -15.09 -13.96 10.21
CA LEU A 294 -15.64 -13.82 8.87
C LEU A 294 -17.08 -14.31 8.88
N PRO A 295 -18.05 -13.51 8.37
CA PRO A 295 -19.47 -13.89 8.33
C PRO A 295 -19.71 -14.92 7.22
N VAL A 296 -19.28 -16.17 7.43
CA VAL A 296 -19.34 -17.24 6.43
C VAL A 296 -19.78 -18.55 7.07
N ASP A 297 -20.81 -19.17 6.51
CA ASP A 297 -21.38 -20.44 7.02
C ASP A 297 -20.62 -21.69 6.57
N LYS A 298 -19.47 -21.52 5.88
CA LYS A 298 -18.71 -22.61 5.27
C LYS A 298 -17.22 -22.54 5.64
N PRO A 299 -16.54 -23.70 5.74
CA PRO A 299 -15.11 -23.75 6.01
C PRO A 299 -14.30 -23.03 4.93
N LEU A 300 -13.39 -22.15 5.34
CA LEU A 300 -12.60 -21.31 4.43
C LEU A 300 -11.32 -22.00 3.93
N ILE A 301 -11.48 -23.13 3.25
CA ILE A 301 -10.38 -24.02 2.81
C ILE A 301 -9.32 -23.25 2.00
N LYS A 302 -9.75 -22.27 1.19
CA LYS A 302 -8.87 -21.52 0.29
C LYS A 302 -8.38 -20.18 0.84
N ALA A 303 -8.73 -19.81 2.09
CA ALA A 303 -8.34 -18.53 2.67
C ALA A 303 -6.83 -18.29 2.64
N LYS A 304 -6.42 -17.08 2.23
CA LYS A 304 -5.03 -16.63 2.20
C LYS A 304 -4.94 -15.14 2.48
N VAL A 305 -3.86 -14.71 3.12
CA VAL A 305 -3.50 -13.29 3.18
C VAL A 305 -2.94 -12.90 1.81
N ILE A 306 -3.38 -11.76 1.27
CA ILE A 306 -2.99 -11.28 -0.08
C ILE A 306 -2.31 -9.91 -0.05
N GLY A 307 -2.36 -9.21 1.09
CA GLY A 307 -1.63 -7.96 1.27
C GLY A 307 -1.85 -7.35 2.64
N PHE A 308 -1.07 -6.31 2.91
CA PHE A 308 -1.09 -5.52 4.13
C PHE A 308 -1.02 -4.03 3.75
N ALA A 309 -1.89 -3.22 4.34
CA ALA A 309 -1.86 -1.77 4.19
C ALA A 309 -1.00 -1.16 5.31
N GLU A 310 0.18 -0.69 4.92
CA GLU A 310 1.16 -0.04 5.79
C GLU A 310 0.54 1.22 6.43
N GLY A 311 0.78 1.44 7.72
CA GLY A 311 0.32 2.63 8.44
C GLY A 311 -1.16 2.64 8.87
N VAL A 312 -1.94 1.60 8.54
CA VAL A 312 -3.33 1.42 9.04
C VAL A 312 -3.62 0.04 9.61
N ASP A 313 -2.64 -0.85 9.63
CA ASP A 313 -2.73 -2.15 10.26
C ASP A 313 -3.91 -3.01 9.75
N VAL A 314 -4.17 -2.92 8.44
CA VAL A 314 -5.22 -3.68 7.76
C VAL A 314 -4.61 -4.81 6.92
N LEU A 315 -5.09 -6.03 7.19
CA LEU A 315 -4.81 -7.20 6.35
C LEU A 315 -5.92 -7.40 5.32
N PHE A 316 -5.51 -7.80 4.12
CA PHE A 316 -6.44 -8.25 3.08
C PHE A 316 -6.39 -9.76 2.99
N MET A 317 -7.56 -10.39 3.02
CA MET A 317 -7.71 -11.83 2.94
C MET A 317 -8.60 -12.20 1.77
N SER A 318 -8.10 -13.05 0.88
CA SER A 318 -8.90 -13.68 -0.17
C SER A 318 -9.43 -15.01 0.34
N THR A 319 -10.73 -15.21 0.17
CA THR A 319 -11.43 -16.47 0.43
C THR A 319 -12.18 -16.94 -0.82
N ASP A 320 -12.89 -18.05 -0.69
CA ASP A 320 -13.82 -18.59 -1.69
C ASP A 320 -15.08 -17.72 -1.89
N VAL A 321 -15.47 -16.90 -0.91
CA VAL A 321 -16.65 -16.03 -0.98
C VAL A 321 -16.34 -14.56 -1.28
N GLY A 322 -15.06 -14.16 -1.23
CA GLY A 322 -14.66 -12.78 -1.54
C GLY A 322 -13.34 -12.33 -0.94
N VAL A 323 -13.11 -11.02 -0.98
CA VAL A 323 -12.01 -10.36 -0.29
C VAL A 323 -12.54 -9.63 0.93
N PHE A 324 -11.83 -9.78 2.05
CA PHE A 324 -12.11 -9.13 3.32
C PHE A 324 -10.95 -8.25 3.74
N MET A 325 -11.27 -7.08 4.29
CA MET A 325 -10.37 -6.30 5.12
C MET A 325 -10.52 -6.77 6.57
N TYR A 326 -9.39 -6.90 7.26
CA TYR A 326 -9.34 -7.14 8.69
C TYR A 326 -8.44 -6.10 9.36
N GLU A 327 -9.04 -5.27 10.20
CA GLU A 327 -8.34 -4.26 11.01
C GLU A 327 -7.77 -4.93 12.26
N LEU A 328 -6.44 -4.95 12.42
CA LEU A 328 -5.77 -5.69 13.50
C LEU A 328 -6.15 -5.18 14.91
N LYS A 329 -6.30 -3.85 15.04
CA LYS A 329 -6.60 -3.14 16.29
C LYS A 329 -8.06 -3.27 16.71
N SER A 330 -8.97 -2.81 15.85
CA SER A 330 -10.42 -2.80 16.11
C SER A 330 -11.05 -4.19 15.98
N ARG A 331 -10.35 -5.14 15.34
CA ARG A 331 -10.84 -6.48 14.98
C ARG A 331 -12.05 -6.45 14.06
N ARG A 332 -12.32 -5.32 13.40
CA ARG A 332 -13.42 -5.18 12.44
C ARG A 332 -13.09 -5.93 11.16
N VAL A 333 -14.11 -6.54 10.60
CA VAL A 333 -14.08 -7.24 9.32
C VAL A 333 -15.05 -6.57 8.37
N ARG A 334 -14.61 -6.32 7.14
CA ARG A 334 -15.48 -5.82 6.07
C ARG A 334 -15.22 -6.57 4.78
N LYS A 335 -16.28 -7.06 4.13
CA LYS A 335 -16.20 -7.61 2.77
C LYS A 335 -16.12 -6.46 1.77
N ILE A 336 -15.17 -6.51 0.85
CA ILE A 336 -14.90 -5.40 -0.10
C ILE A 336 -15.02 -5.81 -1.57
N SER A 337 -14.99 -7.11 -1.86
CA SER A 337 -15.17 -7.62 -3.22
C SER A 337 -15.72 -9.03 -3.21
N GLY A 338 -16.37 -9.41 -4.30
CA GLY A 338 -16.66 -10.81 -4.63
C GLY A 338 -15.41 -11.65 -4.87
N PRO A 339 -15.57 -12.98 -5.03
CA PRO A 339 -14.46 -13.91 -5.18
C PRO A 339 -13.78 -13.72 -6.53
N ARG A 340 -12.46 -13.48 -6.51
CA ARG A 340 -11.58 -13.46 -7.69
C ARG A 340 -10.22 -14.07 -7.34
N LYS A 341 -9.39 -14.33 -8.35
CA LYS A 341 -8.02 -14.81 -8.15
C LYS A 341 -7.07 -13.64 -7.93
N TYR A 342 -6.77 -13.34 -6.68
CA TYR A 342 -5.80 -12.31 -6.32
C TYR A 342 -4.41 -12.93 -6.10
N TYR A 343 -3.37 -12.39 -6.73
CA TYR A 343 -1.98 -12.75 -6.42
C TYR A 343 -1.49 -11.97 -5.21
N SER A 344 -1.58 -10.64 -5.29
CA SER A 344 -1.36 -9.71 -4.20
C SER A 344 -2.29 -8.50 -4.39
N VAL A 345 -2.51 -7.74 -3.32
CA VAL A 345 -3.17 -6.44 -3.38
C VAL A 345 -2.19 -5.34 -2.98
N LEU A 346 -2.33 -4.20 -3.63
CA LEU A 346 -1.47 -3.03 -3.47
C LEU A 346 -2.36 -1.87 -2.97
N PRO A 347 -2.45 -1.67 -1.65
CA PRO A 347 -3.36 -0.69 -1.07
C PRO A 347 -2.99 0.75 -1.45
N LEU A 348 -4.00 1.56 -1.75
CA LEU A 348 -3.87 2.98 -2.01
C LEU A 348 -4.51 3.77 -0.85
N HIS A 349 -3.69 4.55 -0.16
CA HIS A 349 -4.11 5.42 0.92
C HIS A 349 -4.65 6.76 0.39
N ILE A 350 -5.41 7.47 1.23
CA ILE A 350 -5.93 8.79 0.88
C ILE A 350 -4.83 9.80 0.59
N VAL A 351 -5.03 10.50 -0.52
CA VAL A 351 -4.20 11.60 -0.97
C VAL A 351 -5.12 12.68 -1.54
N ILE A 352 -5.14 13.85 -0.91
CA ILE A 352 -5.82 15.05 -1.42
C ILE A 352 -4.74 16.01 -1.91
N ALA A 353 -4.84 16.51 -3.14
CA ALA A 353 -3.89 17.50 -3.64
C ALA A 353 -4.54 18.63 -4.42
N ARG A 354 -3.79 19.73 -4.52
CA ARG A 354 -4.05 20.83 -5.44
C ARG A 354 -3.74 20.38 -6.86
N GLY A 355 -4.73 19.83 -7.53
CA GLY A 355 -4.74 19.49 -8.95
C GLY A 355 -6.18 19.51 -9.45
N ASN A 356 -6.40 19.36 -10.77
CA ASN A 356 -7.73 19.35 -11.37
C ASN A 356 -8.60 18.20 -10.80
N ILE A 357 -9.18 18.40 -9.62
CA ILE A 357 -10.28 17.58 -9.15
C ILE A 357 -11.44 17.96 -10.07
N ASN A 358 -11.62 17.11 -11.08
CA ASN A 358 -12.47 17.36 -12.22
C ASN A 358 -13.90 17.69 -11.75
N ARG A 359 -14.61 18.52 -12.52
CA ARG A 359 -15.95 19.10 -12.24
C ARG A 359 -17.08 18.11 -11.88
N TYR A 360 -16.83 16.81 -11.84
CA TYR A 360 -17.83 15.76 -11.62
C TYR A 360 -18.29 15.58 -10.16
N TYR A 361 -17.64 16.22 -9.18
CA TYR A 361 -18.02 16.10 -7.76
C TYR A 361 -19.11 17.09 -7.30
N MET A 362 -19.63 17.93 -8.19
CA MET A 362 -20.51 19.05 -7.83
C MET A 362 -21.97 18.67 -7.52
N SER A 363 -22.41 17.43 -7.70
CA SER A 363 -23.85 17.10 -7.61
C SER A 363 -24.39 16.78 -6.21
N THR A 364 -23.58 16.75 -5.15
CA THR A 364 -24.06 16.35 -3.80
C THR A 364 -23.61 17.25 -2.65
N ILE A 365 -23.19 18.48 -2.93
CA ILE A 365 -22.63 19.41 -1.93
C ILE A 365 -23.68 19.89 -0.90
N LYS A 366 -24.99 19.85 -1.21
CA LYS A 366 -26.04 20.35 -0.30
C LYS A 366 -26.38 19.40 0.87
N LEU A 367 -26.14 18.09 0.76
CA LEU A 367 -26.51 17.13 1.82
C LEU A 367 -25.43 16.95 2.89
N CYS A 368 -24.14 16.97 2.52
CA CYS A 368 -23.05 16.79 3.50
C CYS A 368 -22.97 17.91 4.53
N LEU A 369 -23.24 19.17 4.15
CA LEU A 369 -23.22 20.30 5.09
C LEU A 369 -24.34 20.21 6.14
N LEU A 370 -25.50 19.65 5.78
CA LEU A 370 -26.62 19.45 6.72
C LEU A 370 -26.34 18.29 7.69
N GLN A 371 -25.74 17.19 7.23
CA GLN A 371 -25.37 16.08 8.12
C GLN A 371 -24.21 16.41 9.06
N LEU A 372 -23.20 17.16 8.59
CA LEU A 372 -22.06 17.58 9.43
C LEU A 372 -22.47 18.57 10.53
N VAL A 373 -23.43 19.46 10.27
CA VAL A 373 -23.96 20.40 11.26
C VAL A 373 -24.91 19.73 12.27
N LEU A 374 -25.57 18.63 11.89
CA LEU A 374 -26.45 17.87 12.79
C LEU A 374 -25.72 16.82 13.65
N SER A 375 -24.43 16.59 13.40
CA SER A 375 -23.61 15.60 14.12
C SER A 375 -22.58 16.24 15.08
N CYS A 376 -22.53 17.57 15.14
CA CYS A 376 -21.87 18.35 16.20
C CYS A 376 -22.93 18.82 17.19
#